data_AF-A0A9Q0K0Q8-F1
#
_entry.id   AF-A0A9Q0K0Q8-F1
#
_cell.length_a   1.000
_cell.length_b   1.000
_cell.length_c   1.000
_cell.angle_alpha   90.00
_cell.angle_beta   90.00
_cell.angle_gamma   90.00
#
_symmetry.space_group_name_H-M   'P 1'
#
loop_
_entity.id
_entity.type
_entity.pdbx_description
1 polymer ?
#
loop_
_entity_poly.entity_id
_entity_poly.type
_entity_poly.pdbx_seq_one_letter_code
_entity_poly.pdbx_strand_id
1 'polypeptide(L)'
;MAPRRTLGKRSHDSSSRVPSPPIPQLDELWFRSLEAQARFSWFDDKSIVSGRRVNVGQLHRFNVETAFGALGWLPVISYTETTRPNLVKHFYANLELEGDVEDPNQCRDLRITSYVRGVHISFNTHQLADLLGVPNDGDLVYCAPKAKGYLTEDLRREIAHQILNPGAPMKAASLRPIPRVYSRIIQHDIVPQSGHYNELSQLTQYVTYCVCTGERISLPYLIIRTMHRAGDDRSGQQPSLWPSRHFPSSPVRA
;
A
#
# COMPACT_ATOMS: atom_id res chain seq x y z
N MET A 1 20.53 76.81 43.02
CA MET A 1 21.72 76.30 42.31
C MET A 1 21.53 74.80 42.08
N ALA A 2 21.44 74.38 40.82
CA ALA A 2 21.27 72.99 40.44
C ALA A 2 22.61 72.23 40.46
N PRO A 3 22.61 70.91 40.67
CA PRO A 3 23.66 70.05 40.14
C PRO A 3 23.14 69.05 39.09
N ARG A 4 24.07 68.72 38.19
CA ARG A 4 23.93 68.08 36.88
C ARG A 4 23.48 66.62 36.94
N ARG A 5 22.58 66.23 36.02
CA ARG A 5 22.36 64.82 35.62
C ARG A 5 23.51 64.36 34.71
N THR A 6 24.24 63.32 35.10
CA THR A 6 25.12 62.55 34.21
C THR A 6 24.37 61.34 33.67
N LEU A 7 24.53 61.10 32.37
CA LEU A 7 23.90 60.04 31.59
C LEU A 7 24.58 58.70 31.93
N GLY A 8 23.92 57.85 32.71
CA GLY A 8 24.38 56.48 32.96
C GLY A 8 24.19 55.59 31.73
N LYS A 9 25.29 55.18 31.09
CA LYS A 9 25.31 54.07 30.13
C LYS A 9 24.87 52.79 30.84
N ARG A 10 23.71 52.24 30.47
CA ARG A 10 23.38 50.83 30.74
C ARG A 10 23.97 49.97 29.62
N SER A 11 25.11 49.35 29.90
CA SER A 11 25.52 48.11 29.25
C SER A 11 24.94 46.97 30.05
N HIS A 12 23.98 46.24 29.47
CA HIS A 12 23.81 44.83 29.81
C HIS A 12 23.44 44.09 28.55
N ASP A 13 24.49 43.61 27.88
CA ASP A 13 24.42 42.47 27.00
C ASP A 13 23.88 41.28 27.80
N SER A 14 22.83 40.67 27.30
CA SER A 14 22.42 39.32 27.71
C SER A 14 21.90 38.64 26.45
N SER A 15 22.83 38.33 25.56
CA SER A 15 22.66 37.28 24.56
C SER A 15 22.30 35.97 25.27
N SER A 16 21.00 35.73 25.45
CA SER A 16 20.47 34.45 25.88
C SER A 16 20.77 33.44 24.77
N ARG A 17 21.86 32.68 24.95
CA ARG A 17 22.20 31.55 24.08
C ARG A 17 21.09 30.52 24.25
N VAL A 18 20.17 30.48 23.30
CA VAL A 18 19.18 29.40 23.20
C VAL A 18 19.95 28.08 23.19
N PRO A 19 19.71 27.14 24.12
CA PRO A 19 20.37 25.85 24.09
C PRO A 19 20.09 25.20 22.73
N SER A 20 21.16 24.78 22.04
CA SER A 20 21.05 24.03 20.81
C SER A 20 20.15 22.81 21.09
N PRO A 21 19.17 22.49 20.21
CA PRO A 21 18.34 21.32 20.40
C PRO A 21 19.22 20.06 20.52
N PRO A 22 18.84 19.09 21.38
CA PRO A 22 19.58 17.84 21.50
C PRO A 22 19.72 17.16 20.14
N ILE A 23 20.93 16.71 19.81
CA ILE A 23 21.15 15.89 18.61
C ILE A 23 20.31 14.61 18.76
N PRO A 24 19.44 14.27 17.80
CA PRO A 24 18.65 13.05 17.87
C PRO A 24 19.56 11.83 17.99
N GLN A 25 19.41 11.05 19.05
CA GLN A 25 20.14 9.79 19.23
C GLN A 25 19.35 8.65 18.58
N LEU A 26 20.05 7.82 17.80
CA LEU A 26 19.48 6.66 17.13
C LEU A 26 19.20 5.54 18.14
N ASP A 27 17.97 5.00 18.14
CA ASP A 27 17.69 3.71 18.78
C ASP A 27 18.05 2.58 17.83
N GLU A 28 19.31 2.15 17.90
CA GLU A 28 19.90 1.11 17.03
C GLU A 28 19.22 -0.25 17.17
N LEU A 29 18.47 -0.51 18.25
CA LEU A 29 17.74 -1.76 18.37
C LEU A 29 16.57 -1.80 17.39
N TRP A 30 15.90 -0.67 17.17
CA TRP A 30 14.64 -0.60 16.44
C TRP A 30 14.76 0.03 15.05
N PHE A 31 15.79 0.86 14.83
CA PHE A 31 15.93 1.64 13.60
C PHE A 31 17.30 1.49 12.98
N ARG A 32 17.32 1.35 11.65
CA ARG A 32 18.54 1.30 10.84
C ARG A 32 19.16 2.68 10.59
N SER A 33 18.39 3.76 10.77
CA SER A 33 18.82 5.13 10.50
C SER A 33 17.94 6.14 11.25
N LEU A 34 18.45 7.37 11.41
CA LEU A 34 17.66 8.48 11.99
C LEU A 34 16.44 8.83 11.13
N GLU A 35 16.51 8.61 9.81
CA GLU A 35 15.36 8.79 8.90
C GLU A 35 14.25 7.79 9.20
N ALA A 36 14.59 6.51 9.38
CA ALA A 36 13.62 5.48 9.73
C ALA A 36 12.97 5.75 11.10
N GLN A 37 13.76 6.21 12.07
CA GLN A 37 13.25 6.61 13.39
C GLN A 37 12.30 7.80 13.30
N ALA A 38 12.63 8.82 12.50
CA ALA A 38 11.73 9.94 12.24
C ALA A 38 10.42 9.46 11.55
N ARG A 39 10.55 8.55 10.57
CA ARG A 39 9.42 7.91 9.87
C ARG A 39 8.47 7.18 10.80
N PHE A 40 8.97 6.58 11.88
CA PHE A 40 8.15 5.76 12.78
C PHE A 40 6.94 6.52 13.35
N SER A 41 7.10 7.82 13.64
CA SER A 41 6.00 8.68 14.11
C SER A 41 4.76 8.64 13.20
N TRP A 42 4.95 8.48 11.88
CA TRP A 42 3.85 8.37 10.91
C TRP A 42 3.09 7.04 11.02
N PHE A 43 3.77 5.98 11.46
CA PHE A 43 3.19 4.65 11.64
C PHE A 43 2.64 4.44 13.05
N ASP A 44 3.12 5.19 14.04
CA ASP A 44 2.74 5.00 15.43
C ASP A 44 1.25 5.26 15.66
N ASP A 45 0.70 6.29 15.02
CA ASP A 45 -0.73 6.62 15.10
C ASP A 45 -1.63 5.73 14.23
N LYS A 46 -1.06 4.85 13.39
CA LYS A 46 -1.83 4.01 12.47
C LYS A 46 -2.28 2.72 13.13
N SER A 47 -3.54 2.37 12.91
CA SER A 47 -4.05 1.04 13.21
C SER A 47 -3.57 0.04 12.17
N ILE A 48 -3.14 -1.14 12.62
CA ILE A 48 -2.80 -2.26 11.75
C ILE A 48 -4.04 -3.14 11.62
N VAL A 49 -4.61 -3.18 10.42
CA VAL A 49 -5.71 -4.08 10.10
C VAL A 49 -5.13 -5.46 9.84
N SER A 50 -5.55 -6.45 10.61
CA SER A 50 -5.20 -7.84 10.31
C SER A 50 -6.00 -8.34 9.12
N GLY A 51 -5.38 -9.20 8.30
CA GLY A 51 -6.06 -9.92 7.23
C GLY A 51 -7.28 -10.69 7.75
N ARG A 52 -8.23 -10.97 6.87
CA ARG A 52 -9.44 -11.71 7.22
C ARG A 52 -9.25 -13.17 6.86
N ARG A 53 -9.57 -14.05 7.81
CA ARG A 53 -9.62 -15.49 7.52
C ARG A 53 -10.75 -15.76 6.53
N VAL A 54 -10.39 -16.18 5.32
CA VAL A 54 -11.36 -16.67 4.34
C VAL A 54 -11.62 -18.16 4.60
N ASN A 55 -12.81 -18.49 5.09
CA ASN A 55 -13.24 -19.89 5.17
C ASN A 55 -13.75 -20.33 3.79
N VAL A 56 -12.86 -20.86 2.97
CA VAL A 56 -13.15 -21.27 1.58
C VAL A 56 -14.31 -22.28 1.51
N GLY A 57 -14.38 -23.24 2.45
CA GLY A 57 -15.46 -24.24 2.49
C GLY A 57 -16.86 -23.63 2.71
N GLN A 58 -16.96 -22.53 3.45
CA GLN A 58 -18.22 -21.80 3.62
C GLN A 58 -18.62 -20.97 2.38
N LEU A 59 -17.68 -20.75 1.44
CA LEU A 59 -17.88 -19.95 0.23
C LEU A 59 -18.03 -20.80 -1.04
N HIS A 60 -18.36 -22.09 -0.91
CA HIS A 60 -18.54 -23.02 -2.04
C HIS A 60 -19.47 -22.47 -3.14
N ARG A 61 -20.54 -21.76 -2.78
CA ARG A 61 -21.49 -21.15 -3.75
C ARG A 61 -20.89 -20.02 -4.60
N PHE A 62 -19.73 -19.51 -4.21
CA PHE A 62 -19.06 -18.40 -4.87
C PHE A 62 -17.82 -18.84 -5.65
N ASN A 63 -17.53 -20.15 -5.74
CA ASN A 63 -16.39 -20.72 -6.48
C ASN A 63 -15.02 -20.15 -6.09
N VAL A 64 -14.85 -19.70 -4.84
CA VAL A 64 -13.59 -19.13 -4.34
C VAL A 64 -12.45 -20.12 -4.46
N GLU A 65 -12.68 -21.38 -4.10
CA GLU A 65 -11.66 -22.44 -4.17
C GLU A 65 -11.14 -22.62 -5.59
N THR A 66 -12.05 -22.71 -6.57
CA THR A 66 -11.70 -22.89 -7.98
C THR A 66 -10.99 -21.67 -8.55
N ALA A 67 -11.54 -20.46 -8.34
CA ALA A 67 -10.99 -19.25 -8.94
C ALA A 67 -9.62 -18.88 -8.37
N PHE A 68 -9.48 -18.87 -7.04
CA PHE A 68 -8.20 -18.57 -6.40
C PHE A 68 -7.22 -19.75 -6.48
N GLY A 69 -7.73 -21.00 -6.52
CA GLY A 69 -6.92 -22.20 -6.75
C GLY A 69 -6.27 -22.23 -8.12
N ALA A 70 -6.98 -21.80 -9.17
CA ALA A 70 -6.42 -21.70 -10.52
C ALA A 70 -5.23 -20.73 -10.61
N LEU A 71 -5.20 -19.72 -9.73
CA LEU A 71 -4.09 -18.78 -9.59
C LEU A 71 -3.01 -19.24 -8.59
N GLY A 72 -3.27 -20.31 -7.83
CA GLY A 72 -2.39 -20.77 -6.75
C GLY A 72 -2.40 -19.89 -5.50
N TRP A 73 -3.47 -19.12 -5.27
CA TRP A 73 -3.54 -18.10 -4.20
C TRP A 73 -4.19 -18.60 -2.91
N LEU A 74 -4.68 -19.85 -2.88
CA LEU A 74 -5.32 -20.44 -1.69
C LEU A 74 -4.47 -20.38 -0.42
N PRO A 75 -3.13 -20.62 -0.46
CA PRO A 75 -2.30 -20.53 0.73
C PRO A 75 -2.33 -19.14 1.39
N VAL A 76 -2.43 -18.08 0.58
CA VAL A 76 -2.40 -16.68 1.06
C VAL A 76 -3.77 -16.26 1.60
N ILE A 77 -4.87 -16.52 0.88
CA ILE A 77 -6.20 -16.11 1.35
C ILE A 77 -6.70 -16.93 2.55
N SER A 78 -6.11 -18.10 2.77
CA SER A 78 -6.42 -18.97 3.92
C SER A 78 -5.44 -18.78 5.08
N TYR A 79 -4.47 -17.86 4.94
CA TYR A 79 -3.41 -17.66 5.93
C TYR A 79 -3.98 -17.19 7.27
N THR A 80 -3.55 -17.82 8.36
CA THR A 80 -3.98 -17.47 9.70
C THR A 80 -2.78 -17.33 10.60
N GLU A 81 -2.26 -16.11 10.74
CA GLU A 81 -1.29 -15.81 11.78
C GLU A 81 -1.67 -14.56 12.57
N THR A 82 -1.17 -14.53 13.80
CA THR A 82 -1.31 -13.39 14.69
C THR A 82 -0.37 -12.28 14.25
N THR A 83 -0.94 -11.15 13.81
CA THR A 83 -0.18 -9.93 13.55
C THR A 83 0.36 -9.35 14.85
N ARG A 84 1.62 -8.90 14.85
CA ARG A 84 2.19 -8.08 15.94
C ARG A 84 2.29 -6.63 15.47
N PRO A 85 1.31 -5.76 15.75
CA PRO A 85 1.21 -4.42 15.17
C PRO A 85 2.49 -3.59 15.32
N ASN A 86 3.12 -3.63 16.49
CA ASN A 86 4.34 -2.86 16.74
C ASN A 86 5.50 -3.32 15.85
N LEU A 87 5.68 -4.62 15.62
CA LEU A 87 6.74 -5.10 14.72
C LEU A 87 6.46 -4.71 13.27
N VAL A 88 5.19 -4.73 12.86
CA VAL A 88 4.78 -4.29 11.52
C VAL A 88 5.08 -2.81 11.31
N LYS A 89 4.80 -1.95 12.30
CA LYS A 89 5.12 -0.52 12.22
C LYS A 89 6.62 -0.26 12.08
N HIS A 90 7.45 -0.95 12.86
CA HIS A 90 8.91 -0.85 12.73
C HIS A 90 9.39 -1.40 11.39
N PHE A 91 8.81 -2.50 10.91
CA PHE A 91 9.12 -3.06 9.60
C PHE A 91 8.87 -2.02 8.50
N TYR A 92 7.70 -1.37 8.51
CA TYR A 92 7.41 -0.33 7.53
C TYR A 92 8.30 0.90 7.73
N ALA A 93 8.54 1.36 8.96
CA ALA A 93 9.41 2.52 9.20
C ALA A 93 10.83 2.34 8.63
N ASN A 94 11.36 1.11 8.66
CA ASN A 94 12.68 0.74 8.12
C ASN A 94 12.65 0.21 6.67
N LEU A 95 11.49 0.17 6.02
CA LEU A 95 11.30 -0.43 4.70
C LEU A 95 12.03 0.36 3.60
N GLU A 96 12.80 -0.36 2.81
CA GLU A 96 13.39 0.12 1.56
C GLU A 96 13.08 -0.86 0.42
N LEU A 97 12.98 -0.35 -0.80
CA LEU A 97 12.85 -1.14 -2.00
C LEU A 97 14.11 -1.00 -2.84
N GLU A 98 14.70 -2.13 -3.19
CA GLU A 98 15.81 -2.27 -4.10
C GLU A 98 15.29 -2.79 -5.45
N GLY A 99 15.75 -2.17 -6.53
CA GLY A 99 15.37 -2.48 -7.90
C GLY A 99 14.59 -1.34 -8.57
N ASP A 100 14.65 -1.29 -9.90
CA ASP A 100 13.96 -0.28 -10.68
C ASP A 100 12.50 -0.70 -10.93
N VAL A 101 11.57 0.03 -10.32
CA VAL A 101 10.12 -0.19 -10.45
C VAL A 101 9.55 0.25 -11.79
N GLU A 102 10.29 1.08 -12.53
CA GLU A 102 9.90 1.66 -13.82
C GLU A 102 10.46 0.85 -15.00
N ASP A 103 11.63 0.22 -14.83
CA ASP A 103 12.24 -0.71 -15.79
C ASP A 103 11.50 -2.07 -15.79
N PRO A 104 10.77 -2.39 -16.88
CA PRO A 104 10.05 -3.66 -17.00
C PRO A 104 10.96 -4.88 -16.94
N ASN A 105 12.25 -4.75 -17.26
CA ASN A 105 13.21 -5.84 -17.25
C ASN A 105 13.73 -6.17 -15.84
N GLN A 106 13.68 -5.20 -14.92
CA GLN A 106 14.18 -5.36 -13.55
C GLN A 106 13.07 -5.54 -12.52
N CYS A 107 11.84 -5.15 -12.87
CA CYS A 107 10.75 -5.15 -11.90
C CYS A 107 10.25 -6.55 -11.51
N ARG A 108 10.70 -7.63 -12.16
CA ARG A 108 10.41 -9.00 -11.69
C ARG A 108 11.22 -9.37 -10.45
N ASP A 109 12.40 -8.79 -10.28
CA ASP A 109 13.36 -9.16 -9.22
C ASP A 109 13.45 -8.11 -8.11
N LEU A 110 12.35 -7.36 -7.88
CA LEU A 110 12.26 -6.41 -6.78
C LEU A 110 12.58 -7.07 -5.44
N ARG A 111 13.34 -6.35 -4.62
CA ARG A 111 13.76 -6.77 -3.29
C ARG A 111 13.33 -5.75 -2.26
N ILE A 112 12.76 -6.23 -1.17
CA ILE A 112 12.49 -5.43 0.02
C ILE A 112 13.58 -5.68 1.03
N THR A 113 14.03 -4.60 1.69
CA THR A 113 14.83 -4.68 2.90
C THR A 113 14.17 -3.92 4.04
N SER A 114 14.37 -4.38 5.26
CA SER A 114 13.88 -3.74 6.48
C SER A 114 14.73 -4.15 7.69
N TYR A 115 14.44 -3.55 8.84
CA TYR A 115 15.12 -3.78 10.09
C TYR A 115 14.12 -3.75 11.25
N VAL A 116 14.12 -4.77 12.11
CA VAL A 116 13.24 -4.83 13.29
C VAL A 116 13.96 -5.51 14.43
N ARG A 117 14.11 -4.81 15.56
CA ARG A 117 14.62 -5.37 16.82
C ARG A 117 15.96 -6.12 16.67
N GLY A 118 16.95 -5.50 16.03
CA GLY A 118 18.25 -6.14 15.79
C GLY A 118 18.34 -7.02 14.55
N VAL A 119 17.21 -7.29 13.87
CA VAL A 119 17.15 -8.25 12.76
C VAL A 119 16.99 -7.54 11.42
N HIS A 120 17.93 -7.78 10.52
CA HIS A 120 17.79 -7.40 9.11
C HIS A 120 16.88 -8.39 8.39
N ILE A 121 15.88 -7.86 7.70
CA ILE A 121 14.93 -8.63 6.89
C ILE A 121 15.20 -8.27 5.42
N SER A 122 15.42 -9.26 4.57
CA SER A 122 15.57 -9.07 3.13
C SER A 122 14.96 -10.23 2.37
N PHE A 123 14.11 -9.93 1.39
CA PHE A 123 13.55 -10.92 0.50
C PHE A 123 13.20 -10.30 -0.86
N ASN A 124 13.35 -11.08 -1.93
CA ASN A 124 12.85 -10.73 -3.25
C ASN A 124 11.54 -11.46 -3.57
N THR A 125 10.99 -11.21 -4.77
CA THR A 125 9.76 -11.86 -5.25
C THR A 125 9.82 -13.38 -5.20
N HIS A 126 10.94 -14.01 -5.57
CA HIS A 126 11.11 -15.47 -5.55
C HIS A 126 11.10 -16.02 -4.12
N GLN A 127 11.89 -15.43 -3.22
CA GLN A 127 11.93 -15.82 -1.81
C GLN A 127 10.56 -15.65 -1.13
N LEU A 128 9.81 -14.61 -1.49
CA LEU A 128 8.46 -14.40 -1.01
C LEU A 128 7.49 -15.45 -1.58
N ALA A 129 7.63 -15.82 -2.85
CA ALA A 129 6.82 -16.85 -3.49
C ALA A 129 6.98 -18.20 -2.78
N ASP A 130 8.24 -18.59 -2.53
CA ASP A 130 8.59 -19.81 -1.82
C ASP A 130 8.03 -19.81 -0.39
N LEU A 131 8.18 -18.67 0.32
CA LEU A 131 7.66 -18.51 1.68
C LEU A 131 6.13 -18.66 1.74
N LEU A 132 5.42 -18.11 0.77
CA LEU A 132 3.95 -18.15 0.71
C LEU A 132 3.40 -19.43 0.06
N GLY A 133 4.25 -20.23 -0.59
CA GLY A 133 3.85 -21.40 -1.36
C GLY A 133 2.98 -21.06 -2.57
N VAL A 134 3.28 -19.95 -3.26
CA VAL A 134 2.50 -19.45 -4.42
C VAL A 134 3.35 -19.37 -5.69
N PRO A 135 2.74 -19.41 -6.89
CA PRO A 135 3.47 -19.19 -8.14
C PRO A 135 4.08 -17.78 -8.23
N ASN A 136 5.27 -17.67 -8.82
CA ASN A 136 5.91 -16.40 -9.20
C ASN A 136 5.85 -16.14 -10.72
N ASP A 137 4.72 -16.46 -11.36
CA ASP A 137 4.51 -16.29 -12.78
C ASP A 137 3.40 -15.27 -13.08
N GLY A 138 3.07 -15.08 -14.36
CA GLY A 138 2.02 -14.16 -14.79
C GLY A 138 2.47 -12.70 -14.92
N ASP A 139 1.47 -11.85 -15.14
CA ASP A 139 1.64 -10.43 -15.46
C ASP A 139 2.09 -9.62 -14.23
N LEU A 140 2.95 -8.65 -14.48
CA LEU A 140 3.45 -7.70 -13.48
C LEU A 140 2.60 -6.43 -13.53
N VAL A 141 1.58 -6.32 -12.67
CA VAL A 141 0.51 -5.32 -12.70
C VAL A 141 0.97 -3.84 -12.77
N TYR A 142 2.21 -3.49 -12.47
CA TYR A 142 2.68 -2.10 -12.65
C TYR A 142 3.73 -1.93 -13.76
N CYS A 143 4.19 -3.02 -14.35
CA CYS A 143 5.15 -2.98 -15.46
C CYS A 143 4.53 -3.40 -16.79
N ALA A 144 3.50 -4.23 -16.74
CA ALA A 144 2.80 -4.70 -17.93
C ALA A 144 2.15 -3.50 -18.64
N PRO A 145 2.25 -3.40 -19.97
CA PRO A 145 1.60 -2.34 -20.75
C PRO A 145 0.10 -2.22 -20.46
N LYS A 146 -0.56 -3.35 -20.16
CA LYS A 146 -1.99 -3.41 -19.80
C LYS A 146 -2.32 -2.70 -18.48
N ALA A 147 -1.33 -2.54 -17.60
CA ALA A 147 -1.55 -2.14 -16.22
C ALA A 147 -0.69 -0.93 -15.77
N LYS A 148 0.28 -0.50 -16.59
CA LYS A 148 0.88 0.86 -16.57
C LYS A 148 -0.19 1.89 -16.94
N GLY A 149 -1.05 2.24 -15.99
CA GLY A 149 -1.78 3.50 -15.93
C GLY A 149 -2.82 3.83 -17.01
N TYR A 150 -2.93 3.00 -18.03
CA TYR A 150 -3.93 3.09 -19.06
C TYR A 150 -4.49 1.69 -19.22
N LEU A 151 -5.37 1.29 -18.29
CA LEU A 151 -6.42 0.37 -18.71
C LEU A 151 -7.01 1.03 -19.96
N THR A 152 -6.75 0.47 -21.13
CA THR A 152 -7.29 1.00 -22.37
C THR A 152 -8.80 1.09 -22.20
N GLU A 153 -9.47 2.01 -22.89
CA GLU A 153 -10.94 2.08 -22.76
C GLU A 153 -11.59 0.74 -23.12
N ASP A 154 -10.96 -0.05 -23.99
CA ASP A 154 -11.30 -1.44 -24.26
C ASP A 154 -11.19 -2.33 -23.02
N LEU A 155 -10.03 -2.33 -22.34
CA LEU A 155 -9.83 -3.12 -21.13
C LEU A 155 -10.75 -2.66 -19.98
N ARG A 156 -11.00 -1.35 -19.85
CA ARG A 156 -11.99 -0.83 -18.88
C ARG A 156 -13.39 -1.35 -19.16
N ARG A 157 -13.81 -1.35 -20.43
CA ARG A 157 -15.10 -1.92 -20.84
C ARG A 157 -15.14 -3.41 -20.56
N GLU A 158 -14.09 -4.14 -20.90
CA GLU A 158 -13.99 -5.59 -20.65
C GLU A 158 -14.10 -5.91 -19.16
N ILE A 159 -13.34 -5.21 -18.31
CA ILE A 159 -13.44 -5.32 -16.85
C ILE A 159 -14.88 -5.06 -16.40
N ALA A 160 -15.48 -3.94 -16.84
CA ALA A 160 -16.85 -3.59 -16.49
C ALA A 160 -17.84 -4.68 -16.92
N HIS A 161 -17.73 -5.20 -18.14
CA HIS A 161 -18.55 -6.30 -18.64
C HIS A 161 -18.38 -7.56 -17.79
N GLN A 162 -17.17 -7.87 -17.32
CA GLN A 162 -16.89 -9.07 -16.54
C GLN A 162 -17.25 -8.97 -15.05
N ILE A 163 -17.25 -7.78 -14.44
CA ILE A 163 -17.47 -7.67 -12.98
C ILE A 163 -18.81 -7.01 -12.60
N LEU A 164 -19.41 -6.22 -13.49
CA LEU A 164 -20.66 -5.49 -13.22
C LEU A 164 -21.87 -6.16 -13.87
N ASN A 165 -23.04 -5.71 -13.44
CA ASN A 165 -24.27 -5.87 -14.23
C ASN A 165 -24.27 -4.86 -15.40
N PRO A 166 -24.90 -5.20 -16.55
CA PRO A 166 -24.99 -4.28 -17.68
C PRO A 166 -25.53 -2.91 -17.29
N GLY A 167 -24.83 -1.83 -17.69
CA GLY A 167 -25.22 -0.44 -17.42
C GLY A 167 -25.00 0.06 -15.98
N ALA A 168 -24.47 -0.77 -15.08
CA ALA A 168 -24.23 -0.37 -13.70
C ALA A 168 -22.95 0.50 -13.56
N PRO A 169 -22.90 1.44 -12.61
CA PRO A 169 -21.71 2.23 -12.35
C PRO A 169 -20.63 1.37 -11.66
N MET A 170 -19.36 1.70 -11.86
CA MET A 170 -18.22 1.03 -11.22
C MET A 170 -18.15 1.34 -9.71
N LYS A 171 -18.96 0.65 -8.92
CA LYS A 171 -19.03 0.74 -7.46
C LYS A 171 -19.06 -0.66 -6.86
N ALA A 172 -18.56 -0.81 -5.63
CA ALA A 172 -18.54 -2.12 -4.96
C ALA A 172 -19.93 -2.74 -4.81
N ALA A 173 -20.97 -1.91 -4.63
CA ALA A 173 -22.36 -2.35 -4.55
C ALA A 173 -22.94 -2.84 -5.88
N SER A 174 -22.38 -2.38 -7.01
CA SER A 174 -22.83 -2.70 -8.36
C SER A 174 -22.23 -3.99 -8.93
N LEU A 175 -21.23 -4.55 -8.24
CA LEU A 175 -20.59 -5.79 -8.65
C LEU A 175 -21.58 -6.97 -8.64
N ARG A 176 -21.43 -7.86 -9.61
CA ARG A 176 -22.12 -9.16 -9.60
C ARG A 176 -21.75 -9.94 -8.33
N PRO A 177 -22.62 -10.85 -7.85
CA PRO A 177 -22.44 -11.51 -6.55
C PRO A 177 -21.06 -12.16 -6.36
N ILE A 178 -20.55 -12.87 -7.36
CA ILE A 178 -19.24 -13.55 -7.32
C ILE A 178 -18.07 -12.53 -7.30
N PRO A 179 -17.93 -11.60 -8.28
CA PRO A 179 -16.90 -10.55 -8.23
C PRO A 179 -16.93 -9.71 -6.95
N ARG A 180 -18.11 -9.53 -6.33
CA ARG A 180 -18.22 -8.82 -5.05
C ARG A 180 -17.60 -9.58 -3.88
N VAL A 181 -17.66 -10.91 -3.88
CA VAL A 181 -16.96 -11.73 -2.87
C VAL A 181 -15.46 -11.69 -3.13
N TYR A 182 -15.04 -11.86 -4.39
CA TYR A 182 -13.62 -11.85 -4.75
C TYR A 182 -12.95 -10.51 -4.43
N SER A 183 -13.56 -9.40 -4.82
CA SER A 183 -13.02 -8.05 -4.55
C SER A 183 -12.88 -7.78 -3.05
N ARG A 184 -13.76 -8.31 -2.19
CA ARG A 184 -13.63 -8.20 -0.73
C ARG A 184 -12.43 -8.98 -0.20
N ILE A 185 -12.23 -10.21 -0.67
CA ILE A 185 -11.04 -11.01 -0.32
C ILE A 185 -9.77 -10.23 -0.74
N ILE A 186 -9.74 -9.75 -1.98
CA ILE A 186 -8.61 -8.97 -2.51
C ILE A 186 -8.35 -7.72 -1.66
N GLN A 187 -9.37 -6.95 -1.31
CA GLN A 187 -9.24 -5.72 -0.53
C GLN A 187 -8.80 -5.92 0.93
N HIS A 188 -8.96 -7.11 1.49
CA HIS A 188 -8.57 -7.41 2.85
C HIS A 188 -7.23 -8.14 2.95
N ASP A 189 -6.92 -9.00 1.99
CA ASP A 189 -5.83 -9.96 2.13
C ASP A 189 -4.70 -9.77 1.12
N ILE A 190 -4.97 -9.13 -0.03
CA ILE A 190 -4.00 -9.03 -1.14
C ILE A 190 -3.56 -7.59 -1.39
N VAL A 191 -4.53 -6.68 -1.51
CA VAL A 191 -4.32 -5.25 -1.75
C VAL A 191 -5.09 -4.46 -0.68
N PRO A 192 -4.62 -4.45 0.59
CA PRO A 192 -5.29 -3.72 1.65
C PRO A 192 -5.44 -2.24 1.31
N GLN A 193 -6.64 -1.72 1.48
CA GLN A 193 -6.95 -0.29 1.30
C GLN A 193 -7.47 0.29 2.61
N SER A 194 -6.96 1.48 2.96
CA SER A 194 -7.53 2.32 4.01
C SER A 194 -8.66 3.17 3.44
N GLY A 195 -9.80 3.25 4.13
CA GLY A 195 -10.91 4.13 3.77
C GLY A 195 -12.20 3.41 3.38
N HIS A 196 -13.07 4.10 2.64
CA HIS A 196 -14.41 3.61 2.31
C HIS A 196 -14.35 2.55 1.20
N TYR A 197 -14.75 1.32 1.52
CA TYR A 197 -14.85 0.19 0.57
C TYR A 197 -15.95 0.34 -0.51
N ASN A 198 -16.55 1.52 -0.65
CA ASN A 198 -17.65 1.77 -1.59
C ASN A 198 -17.13 1.97 -3.03
N GLU A 199 -15.93 2.51 -3.19
CA GLU A 199 -15.26 2.71 -4.47
C GLU A 199 -14.13 1.69 -4.63
N LEU A 200 -14.12 0.96 -5.73
CA LEU A 200 -13.07 -0.01 -6.04
C LEU A 200 -11.91 0.75 -6.68
N SER A 201 -10.69 0.65 -6.14
CA SER A 201 -9.53 1.17 -6.86
C SER A 201 -9.36 0.46 -8.20
N GLN A 202 -8.74 1.12 -9.18
CA GLN A 202 -8.46 0.51 -10.50
C GLN A 202 -7.68 -0.80 -10.37
N LEU A 203 -6.77 -0.87 -9.39
CA LEU A 203 -6.03 -2.08 -9.08
C LEU A 203 -6.93 -3.20 -8.58
N THR A 204 -7.84 -2.91 -7.63
CA THR A 204 -8.81 -3.90 -7.16
C THR A 204 -9.72 -4.37 -8.29
N GLN A 205 -10.17 -3.46 -9.16
CA GLN A 205 -11.00 -3.82 -10.33
C GLN A 205 -10.25 -4.79 -11.25
N TYR A 206 -9.00 -4.48 -11.60
CA TYR A 206 -8.18 -5.31 -12.46
C TYR A 206 -7.86 -6.68 -11.84
N VAL A 207 -7.43 -6.72 -10.58
CA VAL A 207 -7.15 -7.99 -9.88
C VAL A 207 -8.44 -8.83 -9.76
N THR A 208 -9.58 -8.20 -9.49
CA THR A 208 -10.88 -8.91 -9.45
C THR A 208 -11.23 -9.48 -10.82
N TYR A 209 -11.03 -8.72 -11.89
CA TYR A 209 -11.20 -9.19 -13.25
C TYR A 209 -10.32 -10.41 -13.55
N CYS A 210 -9.02 -10.36 -13.23
CA CYS A 210 -8.10 -11.46 -13.48
C CYS A 210 -8.47 -12.72 -12.67
N VAL A 211 -8.96 -12.58 -11.44
CA VAL A 211 -9.49 -13.73 -10.67
C VAL A 211 -10.76 -14.30 -11.30
N CYS A 212 -11.63 -13.45 -11.85
CA CYS A 212 -12.83 -13.91 -12.56
C CYS A 212 -12.51 -14.61 -13.89
N THR A 213 -11.48 -14.18 -14.61
CA THR A 213 -11.12 -14.71 -15.94
C THR A 213 -10.01 -15.77 -15.89
N GLY A 214 -9.33 -15.93 -14.76
CA GLY A 214 -8.18 -16.82 -14.61
C GLY A 214 -6.88 -16.27 -15.21
N GLU A 215 -6.80 -14.97 -15.51
CA GLU A 215 -5.56 -14.34 -15.96
C GLU A 215 -4.51 -14.35 -14.84
N ARG A 216 -3.34 -14.94 -15.11
CA ARG A 216 -2.28 -15.06 -14.11
C ARG A 216 -1.60 -13.73 -13.83
N ILE A 217 -1.52 -13.38 -12.55
CA ILE A 217 -0.78 -12.23 -12.03
C ILE A 217 0.25 -12.74 -11.02
N SER A 218 1.45 -12.17 -11.02
CA SER A 218 2.45 -12.46 -9.99
C SER A 218 2.01 -11.85 -8.65
N LEU A 219 1.52 -12.71 -7.76
CA LEU A 219 1.14 -12.32 -6.40
C LEU A 219 2.32 -11.82 -5.57
N PRO A 220 3.51 -12.45 -5.58
CA PRO A 220 4.67 -11.95 -4.85
C PRO A 220 5.06 -10.52 -5.26
N TYR A 221 5.06 -10.24 -6.57
CA TYR A 221 5.30 -8.90 -7.09
C TYR A 221 4.23 -7.91 -6.63
N LEU A 222 2.96 -8.29 -6.70
CA LEU A 222 1.84 -7.45 -6.27
C LEU A 222 1.95 -7.10 -4.76
N ILE A 223 2.32 -8.07 -3.93
CA ILE A 223 2.53 -7.88 -2.49
C ILE A 223 3.70 -6.93 -2.24
N ILE A 224 4.86 -7.14 -2.88
CA ILE A 224 6.03 -6.26 -2.72
C ILE A 224 5.70 -4.82 -3.11
N ARG A 225 5.03 -4.62 -4.25
CA ARG A 225 4.62 -3.28 -4.70
C ARG A 225 3.60 -2.65 -3.78
N THR A 226 2.68 -3.44 -3.21
CA THR A 226 1.70 -2.95 -2.22
C THR A 226 2.40 -2.56 -0.92
N MET A 227 3.36 -3.35 -0.44
CA MET A 227 4.19 -3.02 0.73
C MET A 227 4.98 -1.73 0.51
N HIS A 228 5.67 -1.61 -0.63
CA HIS A 228 6.42 -0.40 -0.97
C HIS A 228 5.52 0.83 -0.96
N ARG A 229 4.37 0.78 -1.64
CA ARG A 229 3.42 1.90 -1.68
C ARG A 229 2.88 2.28 -0.30
N ALA A 230 2.58 1.30 0.54
CA ALA A 230 2.13 1.55 1.92
C ALA A 230 3.25 2.16 2.78
N GLY A 231 4.51 1.81 2.49
CA GLY A 231 5.69 2.42 3.10
C GLY A 231 5.93 3.85 2.61
N ASP A 232 5.70 4.13 1.33
CA ASP A 232 6.03 5.40 0.66
C ASP A 232 4.97 6.48 0.75
N ASP A 233 3.78 6.18 1.26
CA ASP A 233 2.65 7.12 1.32
C ASP A 233 2.93 8.27 2.32
N ARG A 234 3.85 9.19 1.99
CA ARG A 234 4.36 10.30 2.82
C ARG A 234 3.31 11.38 3.13
N SER A 235 2.08 11.22 2.67
CA SER A 235 0.97 12.14 2.82
C SER A 235 -0.30 11.33 3.04
N GLY A 236 -1.23 11.79 3.88
CA GLY A 236 -2.61 11.26 3.88
C GLY A 236 -3.38 11.50 2.55
N GLN A 237 -2.67 11.71 1.45
CA GLN A 237 -3.14 11.63 0.08
C GLN A 237 -2.32 10.51 -0.54
N GLN A 238 -3.01 9.53 -1.12
CA GLN A 238 -2.41 8.63 -2.11
C GLN A 238 -1.43 9.43 -2.96
N PRO A 239 -0.23 8.91 -3.29
CA PRO A 239 0.66 9.61 -4.19
C PRO A 239 -0.11 9.69 -5.51
N SER A 240 -0.56 10.90 -5.84
CA SER A 240 -1.28 11.19 -7.05
C SER A 240 -0.26 11.15 -8.20
N LEU A 241 0.08 9.94 -8.63
CA LEU A 241 0.57 9.72 -9.99
C LEU A 241 -0.57 9.87 -11.03
N TRP A 242 -1.78 10.24 -10.59
CA TRP A 242 -2.89 10.64 -11.46
C TRP A 242 -3.30 12.08 -11.18
N PRO A 243 -3.39 12.94 -12.21
CA PRO A 243 -3.88 14.30 -12.04
C PRO A 243 -5.29 14.25 -11.50
N SER A 244 -5.53 14.92 -10.38
CA SER A 244 -6.86 15.31 -9.92
C SER A 244 -7.49 16.19 -11.00
N ARG A 245 -8.11 15.58 -12.01
CA ARG A 245 -9.01 16.31 -12.89
C ARG A 245 -10.35 16.34 -12.17
N HIS A 246 -10.66 17.52 -11.65
CA HIS A 246 -12.02 17.90 -11.31
C HIS A 246 -12.97 17.39 -12.39
N PHE A 247 -13.89 16.51 -12.00
CA PHE A 247 -15.04 16.22 -12.83
C PHE A 247 -15.84 17.52 -12.95
N PRO A 248 -16.09 18.06 -14.16
CA PRO A 248 -17.11 19.07 -14.31
C PRO A 248 -18.43 18.37 -14.02
N SER A 249 -19.11 18.81 -12.96
CA SER A 249 -20.51 18.49 -12.72
C SER A 249 -21.30 18.89 -13.96
N SER A 250 -21.78 17.92 -14.73
CA SER A 250 -22.72 18.18 -15.81
C SER A 250 -23.99 18.81 -15.23
N PRO A 251 -24.53 19.86 -15.87
CA PRO A 251 -25.74 20.50 -15.39
C PRO A 251 -26.93 19.55 -15.59
N VAL A 252 -27.69 19.39 -14.50
CA VAL A 252 -29.06 18.88 -14.54
C VAL A 252 -29.84 19.75 -15.51
N ARG A 253 -30.31 19.18 -16.63
CA ARG A 253 -31.37 19.79 -17.42
C ARG A 253 -32.70 19.28 -16.87
N ALA A 254 -33.51 20.24 -16.40
CA ALA A 254 -34.96 20.10 -16.26
C ALA A 254 -35.60 20.01 -17.66
#